data_AF-A0A2G9WVA0-F1
#
_entry.id   AF-A0A2G9WVA0-F1
#
_cell.length_a   1.000
_cell.length_b   1.000
_cell.length_c   1.000
_cell.angle_alpha   90.00
_cell.angle_beta   90.00
_cell.angle_gamma   90.00
#
_symmetry.space_group_name_H-M   'P 1'
#
loop_
_entity.id
_entity.type
_entity.pdbx_description
1 polymer ?
#
loop_
_entity_poly.entity_id
_entity_poly.type
_entity_poly.pdbx_seq_one_letter_code
_entity_poly.pdbx_strand_id
1 'polypeptide(L)'
;MPVPDRPKIYHIIHIDRLASIVADGFLWSDATMAQRQGAGTTIGMHRIKARRLNELNLSCHPDLRVGQCAPFYFCPRSVMLYLIYCRNEELSYKGGQEPIVHLEADLHASIEWAQANNRRWAFTLSNAGAYYFEDRSDTKQLGDINWAAVQALKWSGNGISRSVKEGKQAEFLIENSFPWHLFERIGVFSQAYVAPTSTAMQGAMYRPTIEIRRDWYY
;
A
#
# COMPACT_ATOMS: atom_id res chain seq x y z
N MET A 1 16.82 -14.35 2.42
CA MET A 1 16.98 -13.69 1.10
C MET A 1 17.59 -12.33 1.33
N PRO A 2 18.46 -11.85 0.42
CA PRO A 2 19.05 -10.52 0.55
C PRO A 2 17.98 -9.43 0.37
N VAL A 3 18.27 -8.23 0.88
CA VAL A 3 17.51 -7.02 0.57
C VAL A 3 17.62 -6.78 -0.94
N PRO A 4 16.50 -6.53 -1.66
CA PRO A 4 16.58 -6.15 -3.07
C PRO A 4 17.36 -4.84 -3.24
N ASP A 5 18.16 -4.71 -4.30
CA ASP A 5 18.92 -3.48 -4.56
C ASP A 5 18.01 -2.26 -4.80
N ARG A 6 16.81 -2.51 -5.35
CA ARG A 6 15.78 -1.49 -5.61
C ARG A 6 14.42 -2.00 -5.16
N PRO A 7 14.12 -1.98 -3.85
CA PRO A 7 12.85 -2.47 -3.35
C PRO A 7 11.68 -1.66 -3.93
N LYS A 8 10.63 -2.36 -4.34
CA LYS A 8 9.39 -1.76 -4.81
C LYS A 8 8.34 -1.76 -3.71
N ILE A 9 7.52 -0.72 -3.71
CA ILE A 9 6.40 -0.55 -2.79
C ILE A 9 5.11 -0.44 -3.58
N TYR A 10 4.02 -0.98 -3.02
CA TYR A 10 2.75 -1.17 -3.72
C TYR A 10 1.60 -0.63 -2.90
N HIS A 11 0.77 0.21 -3.50
CA HIS A 11 -0.53 0.58 -2.94
C HIS A 11 -1.66 0.05 -3.81
N ILE A 12 -2.70 -0.51 -3.21
CA ILE A 12 -3.88 -1.00 -3.93
C ILE A 12 -5.07 -0.09 -3.69
N ILE A 13 -5.78 0.24 -4.76
CA ILE A 13 -7.00 1.04 -4.71
C ILE A 13 -8.05 0.41 -5.61
N HIS A 14 -9.31 0.71 -5.34
CA HIS A 14 -10.34 0.56 -6.35
C HIS A 14 -10.11 1.58 -7.47
N ILE A 15 -10.34 1.19 -8.73
CA ILE A 15 -10.08 2.03 -9.91
C ILE A 15 -10.80 3.39 -9.88
N ASP A 16 -11.98 3.46 -9.26
CA ASP A 16 -12.75 4.71 -9.13
C ASP A 16 -12.08 5.77 -8.25
N ARG A 17 -11.03 5.42 -7.48
CA ARG A 17 -10.23 6.38 -6.70
C ARG A 17 -9.10 7.01 -7.53
N LEU A 18 -8.76 6.44 -8.69
CA LEU A 18 -7.58 6.86 -9.43
C LEU A 18 -7.71 8.32 -9.90
N ALA A 19 -8.87 8.70 -10.40
CA ALA A 19 -9.12 10.06 -10.90
C ALA A 19 -8.94 11.13 -9.81
N SER A 20 -9.35 10.86 -8.56
CA SER A 20 -9.18 11.83 -7.47
C SER A 20 -7.71 11.96 -7.06
N ILE A 21 -6.96 10.86 -6.99
CA ILE A 21 -5.52 10.86 -6.71
C ILE A 21 -4.76 11.67 -7.78
N VAL A 22 -5.11 11.47 -9.05
CA VAL A 22 -4.50 12.21 -10.17
C VAL A 22 -4.84 13.69 -10.11
N ALA A 23 -6.11 14.04 -9.87
CA ALA A 23 -6.55 15.43 -9.79
C ALA A 23 -5.89 16.18 -8.63
N ASP A 24 -5.71 15.53 -7.48
CA ASP A 24 -5.01 16.11 -6.35
C ASP A 24 -3.49 16.16 -6.54
N GLY A 25 -2.95 15.30 -7.40
CA GLY A 25 -1.51 15.06 -7.52
C GLY A 25 -0.92 14.27 -6.34
N PHE A 26 -1.76 13.69 -5.47
CA PHE A 26 -1.33 12.97 -4.27
C PHE A 26 -2.25 11.80 -3.93
N LEU A 27 -1.64 10.70 -3.47
CA LEU A 27 -2.31 9.69 -2.65
C LEU A 27 -2.28 10.14 -1.19
N TRP A 28 -3.46 10.36 -0.60
CA TRP A 28 -3.57 10.84 0.78
C TRP A 28 -3.65 9.72 1.81
N SER A 29 -3.21 10.02 3.04
CA SER A 29 -3.38 9.20 4.23
C SER A 29 -4.85 8.98 4.59
N ASP A 30 -5.13 7.95 5.40
CA ASP A 30 -6.48 7.69 5.89
C ASP A 30 -7.04 8.88 6.70
N ALA A 31 -6.18 9.62 7.43
CA ALA A 31 -6.60 10.78 8.23
C ALA A 31 -7.16 11.90 7.35
N THR A 32 -6.47 12.20 6.25
CA THR A 32 -6.94 13.19 5.27
C THR A 32 -8.17 12.67 4.52
N MET A 33 -8.18 11.39 4.17
CA MET A 33 -9.32 10.76 3.46
C MET A 33 -10.60 10.72 4.30
N ALA A 34 -10.50 10.60 5.62
CA ALA A 34 -11.67 10.60 6.52
C ALA A 34 -12.45 11.93 6.50
N GLN A 35 -11.80 13.02 6.11
CA GLN A 35 -12.39 14.35 6.02
C GLN A 35 -12.96 14.65 4.62
N ARG A 36 -12.79 13.74 3.67
CA ARG A 36 -13.15 13.94 2.26
C ARG A 36 -14.35 13.09 1.89
N GLN A 37 -15.20 13.65 1.05
CA GLN A 37 -16.36 12.95 0.47
C GLN A 37 -16.10 12.65 -1.02
N GLY A 38 -16.76 11.63 -1.56
CA GLY A 38 -16.76 11.36 -3.00
C GLY A 38 -15.45 10.84 -3.61
N ALA A 39 -14.49 10.40 -2.80
CA ALA A 39 -13.18 9.97 -3.28
C ALA A 39 -13.07 8.47 -3.65
N GLY A 40 -14.18 7.91 -4.14
CA GLY A 40 -14.29 6.52 -4.59
C GLY A 40 -14.38 5.46 -3.49
N THR A 41 -14.33 4.21 -3.90
CA THR A 41 -14.63 3.04 -3.08
C THR A 41 -13.48 2.70 -2.12
N THR A 42 -13.81 2.54 -0.84
CA THR A 42 -12.84 2.05 0.16
C THR A 42 -12.83 0.51 0.20
N ILE A 43 -11.65 -0.07 0.02
CA ILE A 43 -11.46 -1.54 -0.01
C ILE A 43 -10.86 -2.10 1.28
N GLY A 44 -10.30 -1.24 2.14
CA GLY A 44 -9.71 -1.63 3.42
C GLY A 44 -10.75 -1.79 4.53
N MET A 45 -10.42 -2.56 5.55
CA MET A 45 -11.32 -2.84 6.68
C MET A 45 -11.48 -1.62 7.60
N HIS A 46 -12.73 -1.18 7.81
CA HIS A 46 -13.05 0.00 8.63
C HIS A 46 -12.49 -0.06 10.06
N ARG A 47 -12.59 -1.21 10.74
CA ARG A 47 -12.07 -1.38 12.11
C ARG A 47 -10.55 -1.19 12.17
N ILE A 48 -9.82 -1.71 11.19
CA ILE A 48 -8.36 -1.56 11.12
C ILE A 48 -8.00 -0.09 10.86
N LYS A 49 -8.69 0.58 9.94
CA LYS A 49 -8.49 2.01 9.68
C LYS A 49 -8.75 2.87 10.91
N ALA A 50 -9.86 2.62 11.62
CA ALA A 50 -10.20 3.33 12.85
C ALA A 50 -9.11 3.17 13.92
N ARG A 51 -8.61 1.95 14.13
CA ARG A 51 -7.52 1.69 15.06
C ARG A 51 -6.22 2.41 14.68
N ARG A 52 -5.83 2.38 13.39
CA ARG A 52 -4.65 3.13 12.89
C ARG A 52 -4.79 4.64 13.10
N LEU A 53 -5.99 5.19 12.98
CA LEU A 53 -6.28 6.61 13.20
C LEU A 53 -6.29 6.98 14.68
N ASN A 54 -6.84 6.12 15.53
CA ASN A 54 -7.24 6.50 16.88
C ASN A 54 -6.38 5.90 18.00
N GLU A 55 -5.57 4.87 17.72
CA GLU A 55 -4.92 4.08 18.76
C GLU A 55 -3.43 3.79 18.50
N LEU A 56 -2.97 3.77 17.25
CA LEU A 56 -1.63 3.28 16.91
C LEU A 56 -0.69 4.40 16.48
N ASN A 57 0.43 4.54 17.20
CA ASN A 57 1.52 5.46 16.90
C ASN A 57 2.77 4.68 16.44
N LEU A 58 3.66 5.35 15.72
CA LEU A 58 4.96 4.80 15.36
C LEU A 58 5.94 4.98 16.53
N SER A 59 6.69 3.95 16.86
CA SER A 59 7.68 4.02 17.95
C SER A 59 8.83 4.96 17.60
N CYS A 60 9.25 4.98 16.32
CA CYS A 60 10.28 5.88 15.81
C CYS A 60 9.81 7.33 15.63
N HIS A 61 8.49 7.56 15.60
CA HIS A 61 7.86 8.90 15.53
C HIS A 61 6.68 8.96 16.50
N PRO A 62 6.90 9.13 17.83
CA PRO A 62 5.86 8.94 18.85
C PRO A 62 4.63 9.86 18.72
N ASP A 63 4.76 10.98 18.02
CA ASP A 63 3.70 11.95 17.76
C ASP A 63 2.96 11.69 16.43
N LEU A 64 3.36 10.68 15.65
CA LEU A 64 2.78 10.32 14.36
C LEU A 64 1.99 9.02 14.46
N ARG A 65 0.69 9.12 14.16
CA ARG A 65 -0.21 7.96 14.10
C ARG A 65 -0.08 7.24 12.76
N VAL A 66 -0.27 5.92 12.78
CA VAL A 66 -0.20 5.11 11.56
C VAL A 66 -1.23 5.58 10.53
N GLY A 67 -2.43 5.97 10.97
CA GLY A 67 -3.50 6.46 10.09
C GLY A 67 -3.21 7.83 9.46
N GLN A 68 -2.20 8.56 9.95
CA GLN A 68 -1.70 9.79 9.34
C GLN A 68 -0.67 9.52 8.23
N CYS A 69 -0.36 8.25 7.95
CA CYS A 69 0.53 7.85 6.87
C CYS A 69 -0.24 7.23 5.70
N ALA A 70 0.22 7.46 4.48
CA ALA A 70 -0.17 6.68 3.31
C ALA A 70 0.60 5.34 3.35
N PRO A 71 -0.08 4.17 3.36
CA PRO A 71 0.56 2.89 3.54
C PRO A 71 0.89 2.20 2.21
N PHE A 72 1.97 1.45 2.17
CA PHE A 72 2.38 0.66 1.01
C PHE A 72 2.85 -0.72 1.45
N TYR A 73 2.49 -1.76 0.70
CA TYR A 73 3.03 -3.10 0.87
C TYR A 73 4.40 -3.21 0.23
N PHE A 74 5.28 -4.04 0.78
CA PHE A 74 6.52 -4.45 0.09
C PHE A 74 6.31 -5.56 -0.96
N CYS A 75 5.07 -5.98 -1.20
CA CYS A 75 4.75 -6.98 -2.21
C CYS A 75 3.41 -6.67 -2.91
N PRO A 76 3.25 -7.07 -4.19
CA PRO A 76 2.01 -6.85 -4.92
C PRO A 76 0.87 -7.76 -4.41
N ARG A 77 1.15 -9.04 -4.16
CA ARG A 77 0.19 -10.00 -3.59
C ARG A 77 0.02 -9.78 -2.07
N SER A 78 -0.67 -8.70 -1.71
CA SER A 78 -0.89 -8.31 -0.31
C SER A 78 -1.93 -9.18 0.42
N VAL A 79 -1.87 -9.18 1.75
CA VAL A 79 -2.88 -9.87 2.58
C VAL A 79 -4.28 -9.30 2.36
N MET A 80 -4.43 -7.99 2.23
CA MET A 80 -5.73 -7.36 1.93
C MET A 80 -6.31 -7.89 0.61
N LEU A 81 -5.46 -8.01 -0.41
CA LEU A 81 -5.86 -8.53 -1.71
C LEU A 81 -6.30 -10.01 -1.61
N TYR A 82 -5.64 -10.82 -0.79
CA TYR A 82 -6.08 -12.20 -0.49
C TYR A 82 -7.42 -12.26 0.24
N LEU A 83 -7.67 -11.36 1.21
CA LEU A 83 -8.95 -11.30 1.91
C LEU A 83 -10.11 -11.00 0.94
N ILE A 84 -9.88 -10.12 -0.05
CA ILE A 84 -10.83 -9.84 -1.12
C ILE A 84 -11.07 -11.09 -1.99
N TYR A 85 -10.01 -11.81 -2.36
CA TYR A 85 -10.11 -13.08 -3.11
C TYR A 85 -10.95 -14.12 -2.38
N CYS A 86 -10.69 -14.33 -1.08
CA CYS A 86 -11.43 -15.26 -0.25
C CYS A 86 -12.84 -14.78 0.12
N ARG A 87 -13.26 -13.59 -0.35
CA ARG A 87 -14.55 -12.96 -0.03
C ARG A 87 -14.79 -12.89 1.48
N ASN A 88 -13.76 -12.54 2.25
CA ASN A 88 -13.83 -12.48 3.71
C ASN A 88 -15.06 -11.67 4.18
N GLU A 89 -15.82 -12.23 5.13
CA GLU A 89 -17.10 -11.67 5.55
C GLU A 89 -16.97 -10.28 6.17
N GLU A 90 -15.87 -10.01 6.87
CA GLU A 90 -15.60 -8.74 7.56
C GLU A 90 -15.33 -7.57 6.59
N LEU A 91 -15.08 -7.84 5.30
CA LEU A 91 -14.90 -6.80 4.29
C LEU A 91 -16.25 -6.22 3.87
N SER A 92 -16.43 -4.90 3.98
CA SER A 92 -17.59 -4.23 3.40
C SER A 92 -17.55 -4.24 1.86
N TYR A 93 -16.36 -4.20 1.26
CA TYR A 93 -16.18 -4.29 -0.18
C TYR A 93 -16.31 -5.74 -0.67
N LYS A 94 -17.20 -5.97 -1.65
CA LYS A 94 -17.49 -7.31 -2.22
C LYS A 94 -17.28 -7.42 -3.73
N GLY A 95 -16.67 -6.40 -4.35
CA GLY A 95 -16.50 -6.30 -5.81
C GLY A 95 -15.43 -7.21 -6.44
N GLY A 96 -14.75 -8.04 -5.65
CA GLY A 96 -13.67 -8.91 -6.13
C GLY A 96 -12.38 -8.14 -6.43
N GLN A 97 -11.41 -8.80 -7.04
CA GLN A 97 -10.07 -8.22 -7.24
C GLN A 97 -9.89 -7.51 -8.57
N GLU A 98 -10.74 -7.81 -9.57
CA GLU A 98 -10.55 -7.29 -10.92
C GLU A 98 -10.58 -5.75 -11.00
N PRO A 99 -11.47 -5.04 -10.27
CA PRO A 99 -11.49 -3.58 -10.26
C PRO A 99 -10.38 -2.92 -9.44
N ILE A 100 -9.52 -3.71 -8.80
CA ILE A 100 -8.41 -3.21 -7.98
C ILE A 100 -7.20 -2.96 -8.87
N VAL A 101 -6.64 -1.75 -8.80
CA VAL A 101 -5.38 -1.41 -9.48
C VAL A 101 -4.25 -1.29 -8.46
N HIS A 102 -3.07 -1.72 -8.86
CA HIS A 102 -1.84 -1.58 -8.09
C HIS A 102 -1.06 -0.37 -8.56
N LEU A 103 -0.65 0.48 -7.63
CA LEU A 103 0.27 1.58 -7.88
C LEU A 103 1.64 1.17 -7.34
N GLU A 104 2.62 0.99 -8.22
CA GLU A 104 4.00 0.61 -7.89
C GLU A 104 4.89 1.86 -7.87
N ALA A 105 5.74 1.96 -6.86
CA ALA A 105 6.76 2.99 -6.75
C ALA A 105 8.09 2.42 -6.25
N ASP A 106 9.17 3.18 -6.45
CA ASP A 106 10.51 2.86 -5.95
C ASP A 106 10.69 3.35 -4.52
N LEU A 107 11.14 2.47 -3.62
CA LEU A 107 11.32 2.80 -2.20
C LEU A 107 12.32 3.93 -1.98
N HIS A 108 13.46 3.90 -2.67
CA HIS A 108 14.52 4.88 -2.43
C HIS A 108 14.14 6.26 -2.94
N ALA A 109 13.53 6.34 -4.13
CA ALA A 109 12.99 7.59 -4.65
C ALA A 109 11.90 8.17 -3.73
N SER A 110 11.07 7.30 -3.13
CA SER A 110 10.04 7.69 -2.17
C SER A 110 10.64 8.30 -0.90
N ILE A 111 11.71 7.71 -0.38
CA ILE A 111 12.42 8.21 0.81
C ILE A 111 13.14 9.53 0.50
N GLU A 112 13.81 9.62 -0.64
CA GLU A 112 14.48 10.85 -1.08
C GLU A 112 13.50 12.01 -1.19
N TRP A 113 12.35 11.79 -1.83
CA TRP A 113 11.29 12.79 -1.91
C TRP A 113 10.78 13.19 -0.53
N ALA A 114 10.55 12.21 0.37
CA ALA A 114 10.08 12.47 1.71
C ALA A 114 11.04 13.39 2.47
N GLN A 115 12.34 13.08 2.42
CA GLN A 115 13.40 13.88 3.03
C GLN A 115 13.46 15.29 2.44
N ALA A 116 13.44 15.41 1.12
CA ALA A 116 13.47 16.71 0.43
C ALA A 116 12.25 17.60 0.74
N ASN A 117 11.12 17.00 1.14
CA ASN A 117 9.86 17.70 1.42
C ASN A 117 9.52 17.72 2.93
N ASN A 118 10.49 17.44 3.81
CA ASN A 118 10.30 17.38 5.26
C ASN A 118 9.10 16.51 5.68
N ARG A 119 8.94 15.35 5.03
CA ARG A 119 7.95 14.33 5.37
C ARG A 119 8.62 13.20 6.13
N ARG A 120 7.99 12.79 7.24
CA ARG A 120 8.42 11.61 7.98
C ARG A 120 8.03 10.34 7.22
N TRP A 121 8.83 9.31 7.38
CA TRP A 121 8.54 7.98 6.87
C TRP A 121 9.01 6.93 7.87
N ALA A 122 8.45 5.74 7.74
CA ALA A 122 8.83 4.55 8.49
C ALA A 122 8.54 3.30 7.66
N PHE A 123 9.07 2.16 8.09
CA PHE A 123 8.55 0.86 7.67
C PHE A 123 8.34 -0.04 8.87
N THR A 124 7.37 -0.93 8.76
CA THR A 124 7.04 -1.91 9.80
C THR A 124 7.50 -3.30 9.39
N LEU A 125 7.84 -4.13 10.36
CA LEU A 125 8.24 -5.52 10.12
C LEU A 125 7.05 -6.48 9.99
N SER A 126 5.86 -5.98 10.31
CA SER A 126 4.57 -6.69 10.25
C SER A 126 3.42 -5.70 10.06
N ASN A 127 2.17 -6.15 10.19
CA ASN A 127 0.97 -5.33 9.98
C ASN A 127 0.92 -4.13 10.93
N ALA A 128 1.02 -2.90 10.40
CA ALA A 128 0.96 -1.66 11.20
C ALA A 128 -0.45 -1.35 11.73
N GLY A 129 -1.42 -2.21 11.43
CA GLY A 129 -2.73 -2.22 12.02
C GLY A 129 -2.83 -3.12 13.24
N ALA A 130 -1.82 -3.89 13.66
CA ALA A 130 -1.86 -4.70 14.87
C ALA A 130 -1.59 -3.88 16.14
N TYR A 131 -2.01 -4.37 17.32
CA TYR A 131 -1.65 -3.75 18.61
C TYR A 131 -0.18 -3.91 18.97
N TYR A 132 0.51 -4.82 18.30
CA TYR A 132 1.94 -5.04 18.44
C TYR A 132 2.56 -5.13 17.05
N PHE A 133 3.45 -4.18 16.75
CA PHE A 133 4.34 -4.20 15.59
C PHE A 133 5.63 -3.48 15.95
N GLU A 134 6.66 -3.74 15.17
CA GLU A 134 7.92 -3.00 15.24
C GLU A 134 8.06 -2.13 13.99
N ASP A 135 8.59 -0.92 14.17
CA ASP A 135 8.84 0.04 13.12
C ASP A 135 10.29 0.55 13.12
N ARG A 136 10.73 1.06 11.98
CA ARG A 136 12.08 1.54 11.66
C ARG A 136 11.97 2.78 10.76
N SER A 137 12.97 3.66 10.81
CA SER A 137 13.07 4.84 9.96
C SER A 137 14.49 5.10 9.41
N ASP A 138 15.32 4.04 9.34
CA ASP A 138 16.65 4.05 8.72
C ASP A 138 16.74 2.97 7.63
N THR A 139 17.19 3.35 6.44
CA THR A 139 17.36 2.43 5.29
C THR A 139 18.39 1.34 5.55
N LYS A 140 19.33 1.57 6.47
CA LYS A 140 20.30 0.54 6.91
C LYS A 140 19.61 -0.64 7.60
N GLN A 141 18.39 -0.44 8.10
CA GLN A 141 17.61 -1.46 8.80
C GLN A 141 16.65 -2.23 7.86
N LEU A 142 16.70 -1.99 6.54
CA LEU A 142 15.88 -2.75 5.58
C LEU A 142 16.16 -4.27 5.62
N GLY A 143 17.31 -4.68 6.17
CA GLY A 143 17.63 -6.08 6.44
C GLY A 143 16.72 -6.75 7.49
N ASP A 144 16.04 -5.98 8.34
CA ASP A 144 15.13 -6.50 9.37
C ASP A 144 13.81 -7.01 8.77
N ILE A 145 13.46 -6.56 7.56
CA ILE A 145 12.27 -7.04 6.84
C ILE A 145 12.50 -8.51 6.47
N ASN A 146 11.50 -9.36 6.76
CA ASN A 146 11.51 -10.74 6.30
C ASN A 146 11.22 -10.80 4.78
N TRP A 147 12.23 -10.52 3.95
CA TRP A 147 12.12 -10.52 2.49
C TRP A 147 11.67 -11.86 1.90
N ALA A 148 12.00 -12.97 2.57
CA ALA A 148 11.49 -14.30 2.20
C ALA A 148 9.97 -14.38 2.34
N ALA A 149 9.42 -13.83 3.43
CA ALA A 149 7.98 -13.75 3.63
C ALA A 149 7.31 -12.79 2.64
N VAL A 150 7.88 -11.60 2.45
CA VAL A 150 7.38 -10.58 1.49
C VAL A 150 7.22 -11.18 0.09
N GLN A 151 8.19 -11.96 -0.39
CA GLN A 151 8.16 -12.56 -1.73
C GLN A 151 7.41 -13.90 -1.80
N ALA A 152 6.98 -14.48 -0.67
CA ALA A 152 6.27 -15.75 -0.67
C ALA A 152 4.92 -15.66 -1.39
N LEU A 153 4.67 -16.57 -2.34
CA LEU A 153 3.36 -16.70 -2.99
C LEU A 153 2.31 -17.32 -2.05
N LYS A 154 2.74 -18.28 -1.23
CA LYS A 154 1.94 -18.92 -0.18
C LYS A 154 2.43 -18.45 1.19
N TRP A 155 1.59 -17.73 1.91
CA TRP A 155 1.91 -17.13 3.22
C TRP A 155 0.89 -17.50 4.32
N SER A 156 -0.09 -18.35 3.99
CA SER A 156 -1.12 -18.84 4.91
C SER A 156 -1.43 -20.33 4.67
N GLY A 157 -2.13 -20.95 5.62
CA GLY A 157 -2.50 -22.37 5.61
C GLY A 157 -1.53 -23.27 6.37
N ASN A 158 -1.80 -24.58 6.35
CA ASN A 158 -1.03 -25.59 7.10
C ASN A 158 0.44 -25.57 6.69
N GLY A 159 1.33 -25.64 7.69
CA GLY A 159 2.79 -25.67 7.50
C GLY A 159 3.45 -24.30 7.27
N ILE A 160 2.69 -23.20 7.23
CA ILE A 160 3.28 -21.85 7.15
C ILE A 160 3.54 -21.30 8.56
N SER A 161 4.78 -20.86 8.80
CA SER A 161 5.18 -20.31 10.09
C SER A 161 4.54 -18.94 10.35
N ARG A 162 4.38 -18.60 11.63
CA ARG A 162 3.88 -17.28 12.06
C ARG A 162 4.74 -16.14 11.52
N SER A 163 6.06 -16.31 11.52
CA SER A 163 7.01 -15.32 10.98
C SER A 163 6.76 -15.01 9.50
N VAL A 164 6.39 -16.00 8.69
CA VAL A 164 6.02 -15.76 7.28
C VAL A 164 4.70 -15.01 7.17
N LYS A 165 3.69 -15.39 7.96
CA LYS A 165 2.37 -14.73 7.96
C LYS A 165 2.46 -13.27 8.40
N GLU A 166 3.27 -12.97 9.42
CA GLU A 166 3.47 -11.62 9.93
C GLU A 166 4.37 -10.80 9.00
N GLY A 167 5.51 -11.35 8.58
CA GLY A 167 6.46 -10.67 7.70
C GLY A 167 5.91 -10.32 6.32
N LYS A 168 4.94 -11.10 5.81
CA LYS A 168 4.21 -10.78 4.56
C LYS A 168 3.47 -9.44 4.64
N GLN A 169 3.13 -9.00 5.84
CA GLN A 169 2.36 -7.78 6.11
C GLN A 169 3.23 -6.59 6.48
N ALA A 170 4.55 -6.66 6.28
CA ALA A 170 5.42 -5.49 6.39
C ALA A 170 4.94 -4.36 5.45
N GLU A 171 4.94 -3.13 5.96
CA GLU A 171 4.47 -1.95 5.23
C GLU A 171 5.54 -0.86 5.22
N PHE A 172 5.61 -0.09 4.14
CA PHE A 172 6.21 1.24 4.13
C PHE A 172 5.13 2.29 4.40
N LEU A 173 5.45 3.31 5.18
CA LEU A 173 4.54 4.35 5.64
C LEU A 173 5.17 5.71 5.38
N ILE A 174 4.43 6.61 4.75
CA ILE A 174 4.87 7.98 4.50
C ILE A 174 3.83 8.98 4.98
N GLU A 175 4.27 10.00 5.70
CA GLU A 175 3.38 10.96 6.35
C GLU A 175 2.53 11.76 5.35
N ASN A 176 1.23 11.87 5.69
CA ASN A 176 0.19 12.67 5.06
C ASN A 176 -0.16 12.32 3.61
N SER A 177 0.83 12.30 2.71
CA SER A 177 0.62 12.24 1.27
C SER A 177 1.80 11.65 0.54
N PHE A 178 1.52 10.90 -0.52
CA PHE A 178 2.51 10.42 -1.48
C PHE A 178 2.27 11.07 -2.86
N PRO A 179 3.29 11.67 -3.49
CA PRO A 179 3.10 12.43 -4.72
C PRO A 179 2.85 11.52 -5.93
N TRP A 180 1.91 11.92 -6.78
CA TRP A 180 1.51 11.15 -7.96
C TRP A 180 2.67 10.86 -8.93
N HIS A 181 3.61 11.80 -9.09
CA HIS A 181 4.71 11.68 -10.05
C HIS A 181 5.77 10.63 -9.69
N LEU A 182 5.69 10.01 -8.50
CA LEU A 182 6.62 8.95 -8.10
C LEU A 182 6.10 7.53 -8.40
N PHE A 183 4.85 7.37 -8.83
CA PHE A 183 4.35 6.08 -9.26
C PHE A 183 4.94 5.70 -10.63
N GLU A 184 5.69 4.62 -10.72
CA GLU A 184 6.37 4.23 -11.96
C GLU A 184 5.47 3.39 -12.88
N ARG A 185 4.56 2.62 -12.28
CA ARG A 185 3.73 1.65 -12.97
C ARG A 185 2.37 1.47 -12.31
N ILE A 186 1.33 1.26 -13.13
CA ILE A 186 0.01 0.82 -12.70
C ILE A 186 -0.24 -0.61 -13.20
N GLY A 187 -0.40 -1.55 -12.28
CA GLY A 187 -0.78 -2.93 -12.59
C GLY A 187 -2.29 -3.09 -12.59
N VAL A 188 -2.83 -3.63 -13.68
CA VAL A 188 -4.26 -3.96 -13.83
C VAL A 188 -4.47 -5.46 -14.03
N PHE A 189 -5.66 -5.95 -13.68
CA PHE A 189 -5.97 -7.38 -13.73
C PHE A 189 -6.06 -7.93 -15.16
N SER A 190 -6.65 -7.18 -16.08
CA SER A 190 -6.93 -7.63 -17.45
C SER A 190 -7.02 -6.47 -18.43
N GLN A 191 -7.11 -6.79 -19.73
CA GLN A 191 -7.30 -5.81 -20.80
C GLN A 191 -8.52 -4.92 -20.58
N ALA A 192 -9.57 -5.43 -19.94
CA ALA A 192 -10.80 -4.68 -19.65
C ALA A 192 -10.56 -3.43 -18.78
N TYR A 193 -9.50 -3.42 -17.97
CA TYR A 193 -9.17 -2.33 -17.06
C TYR A 193 -8.11 -1.37 -17.59
N VAL A 194 -7.48 -1.66 -18.74
CA VAL A 194 -6.45 -0.78 -19.33
C VAL A 194 -7.06 0.56 -19.75
N ALA A 195 -8.12 0.53 -20.56
CA ALA A 195 -8.76 1.75 -21.05
C ALA A 195 -9.38 2.58 -19.90
N PRO A 196 -10.17 2.00 -18.97
CA PRO A 196 -10.68 2.74 -17.80
C PRO A 196 -9.56 3.39 -16.96
N THR A 197 -8.44 2.70 -16.75
CA THR A 197 -7.29 3.24 -16.00
C THR A 197 -6.66 4.42 -16.74
N SER A 198 -6.48 4.30 -18.05
CA SER A 198 -5.97 5.38 -18.89
C SER A 198 -6.88 6.61 -18.89
N THR A 199 -8.21 6.40 -18.99
CA THR A 199 -9.21 7.47 -18.94
C THR A 199 -9.21 8.19 -17.60
N ALA A 200 -9.05 7.48 -16.48
CA ALA A 200 -8.96 8.10 -15.16
C ALA A 200 -7.75 9.03 -15.00
N MET A 201 -6.73 8.90 -15.86
CA MET A 201 -5.55 9.78 -15.91
C MET A 201 -5.60 10.79 -17.07
N GLN A 202 -6.76 10.96 -17.73
CA GLN A 202 -6.89 11.91 -18.82
C GLN A 202 -6.62 13.34 -18.33
N GLY A 203 -5.78 14.06 -19.06
CA GLY A 203 -5.33 15.42 -18.67
C GLY A 203 -4.17 15.46 -17.66
N ALA A 204 -3.75 14.34 -17.09
CA ALA A 204 -2.58 14.30 -16.22
C ALA A 204 -1.29 14.60 -17.01
N MET A 205 -0.43 15.47 -16.46
CA MET A 205 0.90 15.76 -17.02
C MET A 205 1.82 14.53 -16.94
N TYR A 206 1.75 13.80 -15.83
CA TYR A 206 2.52 12.58 -15.62
C TYR A 206 1.61 11.35 -15.69
N ARG A 207 2.04 10.34 -16.45
CA ARG A 207 1.30 9.09 -16.67
C ARG A 207 2.23 7.90 -16.52
N PRO A 208 2.13 7.15 -15.40
CA PRO A 208 2.85 5.90 -15.24
C PRO A 208 2.43 4.88 -16.31
N THR A 209 3.32 3.93 -16.62
CA THR A 209 3.01 2.86 -17.57
C THR A 209 1.91 1.96 -17.01
N ILE A 210 0.88 1.67 -17.81
CA ILE A 210 -0.15 0.69 -17.46
C ILE A 210 0.26 -0.68 -18.00
N GLU A 211 0.31 -1.69 -17.13
CA GLU A 211 0.63 -3.07 -17.50
C GLU A 211 -0.43 -4.04 -16.97
N ILE A 212 -0.73 -5.09 -17.75
CA ILE A 212 -1.54 -6.21 -17.28
C ILE A 212 -0.64 -7.11 -16.42
N ARG A 213 -0.89 -7.14 -15.11
CA ARG A 213 -0.07 -7.86 -14.12
C ARG A 213 -0.88 -8.88 -13.35
N ARG A 214 -1.39 -9.92 -14.05
CA ARG A 214 -2.15 -11.01 -13.41
C ARG A 214 -1.40 -11.69 -12.27
N ASP A 215 -0.06 -11.72 -12.34
CA ASP A 215 0.82 -12.25 -11.31
C ASP A 215 0.72 -11.51 -9.96
N TRP A 216 0.21 -10.28 -9.96
CA TRP A 216 0.02 -9.47 -8.75
C TRP A 216 -1.26 -9.80 -7.97
N TYR A 217 -2.19 -10.54 -8.57
CA TYR A 217 -3.51 -10.87 -7.99
C TYR A 217 -3.57 -12.32 -7.52
N TYR A 218 -4.62 -12.70 -6.78
CA TYR A 218 -4.74 -14.07 -6.26
C TYR A 218 -5.39 -15.06 -7.21
#